data_AF-A0A222X9U5-F1
#
_entry.id   AF-A0A222X9U5-F1
#
_cell.length_a   1.000
_cell.length_b   1.000
_cell.length_c   1.000
_cell.angle_alpha   90.00
_cell.angle_beta   90.00
_cell.angle_gamma   90.00
#
_symmetry.space_group_name_H-M   'P 1'
#
loop_
_entity.id
_entity.type
_entity.pdbx_description
1 polymer ?
#
loop_
_entity_poly.entity_id
_entity_poly.type
_entity_poly.pdbx_seq_one_letter_code
_entity_poly.pdbx_strand_id
1 'polypeptide(L)'
;MSRSGVPRAHAPRPRSGTLGPVDEPGDYLRRVGGVHAFQWNPLREVDGETQLLNNFGDLLGPVVVELVLESIAPGTRLEQTPERRVVSVGSVMHFARPRDVVWGTGINGKVTNARVHGERKLDVRAVRGPLSAAYMTARGIDVPEVYGDPAMLLPMLMPELSLWTRHQVTDLLVAPNLNDLRSGPSWPVDPEAGQRLLVPTDPLRTVLRTIAQSRFVVGSSLHAVIIADALGIPARFVASANESVFKYRDYLAGTGRPLARIADSVDQALELGPHEPPVIDLERLLAAFPRDVWALDSRQTGWAGREFGVARFPRVVTSDLLRATRDELSADDLRARWLEQLVPRAVSAATGAEVAPLVLEPTDRATEDQATANQATADDATADEASADEASADEAQADDAQADDAPALASDDASDEAPDDPLEVAATYRALVVPGLDTTTLEDDQRDLAELVQRRDAARLAVAARLHGRPAAAELRAQRPAAGGWVLSLTVQVPHVRGGIDELALVLRAQGSDARVVVPVPRSPFHARQWHLDVDVLVPRHALESAASTDGGGDRWDVHVLLVEGLGTRSEVPLAPRGTLGLVMSGAGGEAPPPTAWTLHVDPTAVPA
;
A
#
# COMPACT_ATOMS: atom_id res chain seq x y z
N MET A 1 -22.72 53.48 59.36
CA MET A 1 -23.22 52.16 58.89
C MET A 1 -23.34 52.27 57.37
N SER A 2 -22.64 51.47 56.56
CA SER A 2 -22.95 50.07 56.21
C SER A 2 -24.35 49.92 55.57
N ARG A 3 -24.53 49.36 54.37
CA ARG A 3 -23.55 48.76 53.41
C ARG A 3 -24.14 48.76 51.99
N SER A 4 -23.31 48.53 50.97
CA SER A 4 -23.76 48.33 49.58
C SER A 4 -24.36 46.94 49.34
N GLY A 5 -25.18 46.79 48.29
CA GLY A 5 -25.74 45.51 47.84
C GLY A 5 -26.06 45.53 46.35
N VAL A 6 -25.53 44.56 45.60
CA VAL A 6 -25.70 44.40 44.15
C VAL A 6 -26.56 43.16 43.87
N PRO A 7 -27.61 43.23 43.03
CA PRO A 7 -28.34 42.04 42.58
C PRO A 7 -27.44 41.16 41.69
N ARG A 8 -27.36 39.86 41.98
CA ARG A 8 -26.66 38.89 41.13
C ARG A 8 -27.39 38.71 39.80
N ALA A 9 -26.71 38.91 38.68
CA ALA A 9 -27.15 38.35 37.41
C ALA A 9 -27.20 36.81 37.50
N HIS A 10 -28.24 36.19 36.93
CA HIS A 10 -28.29 34.74 36.74
C HIS A 10 -27.59 34.38 35.42
N ALA A 11 -26.66 33.42 35.47
CA ALA A 11 -26.07 32.88 34.25
C ALA A 11 -27.12 32.08 33.46
N PRO A 12 -27.23 32.25 32.13
CA PRO A 12 -28.05 31.37 31.32
C PRO A 12 -27.47 29.96 31.34
N ARG A 13 -28.34 28.95 31.52
CA ARG A 13 -27.94 27.54 31.35
C ARG A 13 -27.53 27.30 29.89
N PRO A 14 -26.53 26.44 29.62
CA PRO A 14 -26.25 26.02 28.25
C PRO A 14 -27.51 25.36 27.67
N ARG A 15 -27.95 25.83 26.50
CA ARG A 15 -28.98 25.13 25.72
C ARG A 15 -28.34 23.92 25.05
N SER A 16 -29.07 22.82 24.98
CA SER A 16 -28.70 21.67 24.15
C SER A 16 -28.44 22.14 22.72
N GLY A 17 -27.31 21.75 22.14
CA GLY A 17 -26.95 22.11 20.77
C GLY A 17 -27.94 21.54 19.77
N THR A 18 -28.85 22.38 19.28
CA THR A 18 -29.68 22.06 18.12
C THR A 18 -28.81 22.15 16.88
N LEU A 19 -28.86 21.14 16.02
CA LEU A 19 -28.29 21.22 14.67
C LEU A 19 -28.83 22.46 13.96
N GLY A 20 -27.99 23.10 13.14
CA GLY A 20 -28.42 24.21 12.29
C GLY A 20 -29.53 23.78 11.31
N PRO A 21 -30.27 24.73 10.73
CA PRO A 21 -31.23 24.41 9.67
C PRO A 21 -30.51 23.65 8.56
N VAL A 22 -31.05 22.49 8.20
CA VAL A 22 -30.57 21.71 7.06
C VAL A 22 -30.89 22.53 5.81
N ASP A 23 -29.95 22.57 4.86
CA ASP A 23 -30.19 23.13 3.53
C ASP A 23 -31.31 22.31 2.81
N GLU A 24 -31.93 22.85 1.75
CA GLU A 24 -33.23 22.37 1.26
C GLU A 24 -33.27 20.86 0.92
N PRO A 25 -34.40 20.14 1.12
CA PRO A 25 -34.48 18.70 0.85
C PRO A 25 -34.13 18.37 -0.61
N GLY A 26 -32.97 17.78 -0.83
CA GLY A 26 -32.43 17.45 -2.15
C GLY A 26 -31.26 18.32 -2.62
N ASP A 27 -30.87 19.38 -1.90
CA ASP A 27 -29.54 19.98 -2.10
C ASP A 27 -28.47 19.00 -1.64
N TYR A 28 -27.50 18.74 -2.51
CA TYR A 28 -26.41 17.78 -2.28
C TYR A 28 -25.27 18.37 -1.43
N LEU A 29 -25.61 19.35 -0.58
CA LEU A 29 -24.68 20.20 0.14
C LEU A 29 -25.15 20.40 1.58
N ARG A 30 -24.24 20.18 2.53
CA ARG A 30 -24.46 20.51 3.94
C ARG A 30 -23.43 21.53 4.37
N ARG A 31 -23.86 22.67 4.92
CA ARG A 31 -22.93 23.68 5.45
C ARG A 31 -22.28 23.23 6.76
N VAL A 32 -20.96 23.11 6.74
CA VAL A 32 -20.08 22.78 7.87
C VAL A 32 -19.13 23.95 8.11
N GLY A 33 -19.22 24.61 9.27
CA GLY A 33 -18.41 25.79 9.59
C GLY A 33 -18.52 26.95 8.58
N GLY A 34 -19.61 27.02 7.81
CA GLY A 34 -19.81 28.00 6.73
C GLY A 34 -19.38 27.52 5.33
N VAL A 35 -18.66 26.41 5.22
CA VAL A 35 -18.22 25.77 3.95
C VAL A 35 -19.23 24.72 3.52
N HIS A 36 -19.47 24.54 2.21
CA HIS A 36 -20.29 23.43 1.72
C HIS A 36 -19.48 22.11 1.68
N ALA A 37 -19.93 21.10 2.43
CA ALA A 37 -19.50 19.72 2.24
C ALA A 37 -20.53 18.97 1.37
N PHE A 38 -20.07 18.20 0.38
CA PHE A 38 -20.94 17.46 -0.52
C PHE A 38 -21.55 16.21 0.14
N GLN A 39 -22.82 15.94 -0.15
CA GLN A 39 -23.61 14.84 0.41
C GLN A 39 -24.54 14.25 -0.66
N TRP A 40 -24.39 12.97 -1.00
CA TRP A 40 -25.29 12.33 -1.95
C TRP A 40 -26.55 11.80 -1.24
N ASN A 41 -27.53 12.67 -1.03
CA ASN A 41 -28.81 12.30 -0.40
C ASN A 41 -30.01 12.73 -1.28
N PRO A 42 -30.25 12.06 -2.43
CA PRO A 42 -31.34 12.42 -3.32
C PRO A 42 -32.71 12.15 -2.68
N LEU A 43 -33.71 12.94 -3.09
CA LEU A 43 -35.11 12.60 -2.86
C LEU A 43 -35.52 11.37 -3.69
N ARG A 44 -36.43 10.57 -3.15
CA ARG A 44 -37.08 9.43 -3.81
C ARG A 44 -38.53 9.30 -3.33
N GLU A 45 -39.41 8.95 -4.25
CA GLU A 45 -40.72 8.41 -3.92
C GLU A 45 -40.58 7.04 -3.25
N VAL A 46 -41.25 6.88 -2.12
CA VAL A 46 -41.46 5.61 -1.42
C VAL A 46 -42.89 5.60 -0.89
N ASP A 47 -43.69 4.62 -1.28
CA ASP A 47 -45.09 4.44 -0.87
C ASP A 47 -46.01 5.67 -1.08
N GLY A 48 -45.63 6.58 -1.99
CA GLY A 48 -46.35 7.82 -2.31
C GLY A 48 -45.90 9.06 -1.51
N GLU A 49 -44.84 8.96 -0.72
CA GLU A 49 -44.20 10.11 -0.07
C GLU A 49 -42.80 10.39 -0.62
N THR A 50 -42.55 11.63 -1.02
CA THR A 50 -41.24 12.15 -1.41
C THR A 50 -40.32 12.28 -0.18
N GLN A 51 -39.36 11.39 -0.02
CA GLN A 51 -38.42 11.43 1.12
C GLN A 51 -36.95 11.32 0.71
N LEU A 52 -36.06 11.80 1.59
CA LEU A 52 -34.61 11.67 1.43
C LEU A 52 -34.19 10.19 1.52
N LEU A 53 -33.36 9.73 0.60
CA LEU A 53 -32.95 8.33 0.50
C LEU A 53 -32.20 7.81 1.74
N ASN A 54 -31.48 8.70 2.44
CA ASN A 54 -30.84 8.47 3.74
C ASN A 54 -29.90 7.25 3.84
N ASN A 55 -29.27 6.85 2.73
CA ASN A 55 -28.24 5.81 2.72
C ASN A 55 -27.06 6.20 3.63
N PHE A 56 -26.90 5.52 4.76
CA PHE A 56 -25.98 5.92 5.84
C PHE A 56 -24.57 6.28 5.36
N GLY A 57 -24.02 5.53 4.40
CA GLY A 57 -22.68 5.72 3.86
C GLY A 57 -22.50 7.04 3.11
N ASP A 58 -23.52 7.52 2.42
CA ASP A 58 -23.49 8.79 1.70
C ASP A 58 -23.75 9.99 2.62
N LEU A 59 -24.26 9.76 3.84
CA LEU A 59 -24.40 10.77 4.89
C LEU A 59 -23.07 11.06 5.62
N LEU A 60 -22.09 10.15 5.54
CA LEU A 60 -20.83 10.22 6.30
C LEU A 60 -19.95 11.41 5.91
N GLY A 61 -19.97 11.83 4.63
CA GLY A 61 -19.05 12.83 4.08
C GLY A 61 -18.97 14.14 4.89
N PRO A 62 -20.10 14.86 5.05
CA PRO A 62 -20.15 16.05 5.88
C PRO A 62 -20.01 15.76 7.38
N VAL A 63 -20.45 14.60 7.86
CA VAL A 63 -20.39 14.24 9.30
C VAL A 63 -18.93 14.09 9.76
N VAL A 64 -18.09 13.39 8.98
CA VAL A 64 -16.65 13.30 9.29
C VAL A 64 -15.99 14.67 9.21
N VAL A 65 -16.31 15.47 8.19
CA VAL A 65 -15.74 16.83 8.02
C VAL A 65 -16.12 17.76 9.19
N GLU A 66 -17.36 17.68 9.67
CA GLU A 66 -17.85 18.43 10.83
C GLU A 66 -17.16 17.99 12.14
N LEU A 67 -17.03 16.69 12.36
CA LEU A 67 -16.36 16.16 13.55
C LEU A 67 -14.86 16.48 13.57
N VAL A 68 -14.18 16.42 12.41
CA VAL A 68 -12.76 16.84 12.32
C VAL A 68 -12.65 18.33 12.61
N LEU A 69 -13.47 19.18 11.99
CA LEU A 69 -13.45 20.63 12.23
C LEU A 69 -13.67 20.98 13.71
N GLU A 70 -14.69 20.39 14.35
CA GLU A 70 -15.00 20.64 15.77
C GLU A 70 -13.90 20.10 16.69
N SER A 71 -13.20 19.01 16.32
CA SER A 71 -12.10 18.49 17.14
C SER A 71 -10.80 19.33 17.07
N ILE A 72 -10.55 20.04 15.95
CA ILE A 72 -9.34 20.88 15.79
C ILE A 72 -9.58 22.36 16.07
N ALA A 73 -10.80 22.87 15.84
CA ALA A 73 -11.16 24.27 16.00
C ALA A 73 -12.66 24.43 16.38
N PRO A 74 -13.04 24.11 17.65
CA PRO A 74 -14.43 24.12 18.11
C PRO A 74 -15.19 25.41 17.79
N GLY A 75 -16.40 25.29 17.27
CA GLY A 75 -17.29 26.41 16.96
C GLY A 75 -16.87 27.29 15.78
N THR A 76 -15.89 26.87 14.96
CA THR A 76 -15.45 27.60 13.76
C THR A 76 -16.61 27.85 12.80
N ARG A 77 -16.81 29.11 12.40
CA ARG A 77 -17.80 29.49 11.40
C ARG A 77 -17.33 30.71 10.59
N LEU A 78 -17.21 30.54 9.27
CA LEU A 78 -16.98 31.64 8.35
C LEU A 78 -18.26 32.50 8.19
N GLU A 79 -18.08 33.82 8.06
CA GLU A 79 -19.18 34.77 7.78
C GLU A 79 -19.65 34.70 6.33
N GLN A 80 -18.74 34.36 5.41
CA GLN A 80 -19.02 34.15 3.99
C GLN A 80 -18.67 32.72 3.60
N THR A 81 -19.55 32.08 2.82
CA THR A 81 -19.32 30.73 2.29
C THR A 81 -18.34 30.77 1.11
N PRO A 82 -17.20 30.06 1.14
CA PRO A 82 -16.27 29.99 0.01
C PRO A 82 -16.86 29.29 -1.21
N GLU A 83 -16.39 29.65 -2.42
CA GLU A 83 -16.73 28.96 -3.67
C GLU A 83 -16.38 27.46 -3.67
N ARG A 84 -15.32 27.08 -2.93
CA ARG A 84 -14.80 25.72 -2.90
C ARG A 84 -15.64 24.83 -1.99
N ARG A 85 -16.09 23.69 -2.51
CA ARG A 85 -16.80 22.66 -1.76
C ARG A 85 -15.82 21.55 -1.35
N VAL A 86 -16.10 20.84 -0.26
CA VAL A 86 -15.33 19.66 0.17
C VAL A 86 -16.06 18.39 -0.22
N VAL A 87 -15.37 17.48 -0.92
CA VAL A 87 -15.88 16.18 -1.37
C VAL A 87 -15.03 15.09 -0.70
N SER A 88 -15.60 14.36 0.27
CA SER A 88 -14.82 13.59 1.26
C SER A 88 -15.02 12.08 1.25
N VAL A 89 -16.24 11.57 1.45
CA VAL A 89 -16.49 10.12 1.66
C VAL A 89 -17.23 9.51 0.45
N GLY A 90 -16.97 8.22 0.17
CA GLY A 90 -17.76 7.45 -0.79
C GLY A 90 -17.27 7.49 -2.24
N SER A 91 -18.18 7.26 -3.19
CA SER A 91 -17.87 7.09 -4.62
C SER A 91 -18.41 8.25 -5.46
N VAL A 92 -18.15 9.49 -5.03
CA VAL A 92 -18.85 10.71 -5.51
C VAL A 92 -17.98 11.62 -6.40
N MET A 93 -16.79 11.18 -6.82
CA MET A 93 -15.84 11.98 -7.62
C MET A 93 -16.46 12.58 -8.90
N HIS A 94 -17.40 11.88 -9.53
CA HIS A 94 -18.11 12.33 -10.74
C HIS A 94 -19.03 13.56 -10.51
N PHE A 95 -19.34 13.91 -9.25
CA PHE A 95 -20.03 15.14 -8.88
C PHE A 95 -19.10 16.32 -8.57
N ALA A 96 -17.78 16.14 -8.65
CA ALA A 96 -16.81 17.20 -8.44
C ALA A 96 -16.94 18.30 -9.53
N ARG A 97 -17.02 19.55 -9.08
CA ARG A 97 -17.01 20.77 -9.89
C ARG A 97 -15.58 21.32 -9.95
N PRO A 98 -15.26 22.22 -10.89
CA PRO A 98 -13.94 22.85 -10.94
C PRO A 98 -13.58 23.50 -9.60
N ARG A 99 -12.32 23.37 -9.17
CA ARG A 99 -11.78 23.86 -7.87
C ARG A 99 -12.38 23.25 -6.59
N ASP A 100 -13.21 22.20 -6.67
CA ASP A 100 -13.61 21.45 -5.47
C ASP A 100 -12.38 20.83 -4.79
N VAL A 101 -12.45 20.71 -3.46
CA VAL A 101 -11.40 20.13 -2.61
C VAL A 101 -11.73 18.67 -2.32
N VAL A 102 -10.83 17.77 -2.72
CA VAL A 102 -11.04 16.33 -2.70
C VAL A 102 -10.24 15.71 -1.56
N TRP A 103 -10.91 15.09 -0.59
CA TRP A 103 -10.28 14.51 0.60
C TRP A 103 -10.86 13.12 0.91
N GLY A 104 -10.42 12.12 0.14
CA GLY A 104 -10.61 10.69 0.44
C GLY A 104 -11.74 9.98 -0.30
N THR A 105 -12.49 10.68 -1.17
CA THR A 105 -13.51 10.04 -2.04
C THR A 105 -12.82 9.27 -3.17
N GLY A 106 -13.53 8.31 -3.77
CA GLY A 106 -13.04 7.55 -4.92
C GLY A 106 -13.93 7.64 -6.16
N ILE A 107 -13.42 7.07 -7.25
CA ILE A 107 -14.12 6.87 -8.53
C ILE A 107 -15.27 5.87 -8.35
N ASN A 108 -16.35 6.07 -9.12
CA ASN A 108 -17.48 5.14 -9.24
C ASN A 108 -17.43 4.45 -10.60
N GLY A 109 -17.12 3.14 -10.61
CA GLY A 109 -16.97 2.35 -11.84
C GLY A 109 -18.26 2.05 -12.61
N LYS A 110 -19.44 2.53 -12.18
CA LYS A 110 -20.70 2.41 -12.95
C LYS A 110 -20.96 3.53 -13.95
N VAL A 111 -20.44 4.72 -13.67
CA VAL A 111 -20.89 5.98 -14.30
C VAL A 111 -19.78 6.59 -15.13
N THR A 112 -20.16 7.44 -16.08
CA THR A 112 -19.16 8.25 -16.77
C THR A 112 -18.46 9.18 -15.77
N ASN A 113 -17.15 9.00 -15.63
CA ASN A 113 -16.27 9.90 -14.88
C ASN A 113 -15.54 10.86 -15.84
N ALA A 114 -16.05 11.06 -17.07
CA ALA A 114 -15.45 11.93 -18.09
C ALA A 114 -15.34 13.41 -17.67
N ARG A 115 -15.97 13.82 -16.56
CA ARG A 115 -15.78 15.16 -15.97
C ARG A 115 -14.54 15.25 -15.05
N VAL A 116 -13.88 14.14 -14.72
CA VAL A 116 -12.72 14.06 -13.83
C VAL A 116 -11.42 14.13 -14.65
N HIS A 117 -10.98 15.36 -14.94
CA HIS A 117 -9.77 15.66 -15.73
C HIS A 117 -9.07 16.94 -15.25
N GLY A 118 -7.81 17.12 -15.66
CA GLY A 118 -6.92 18.19 -15.18
C GLY A 118 -7.47 19.61 -15.32
N GLU A 119 -8.27 19.89 -16.35
CA GLU A 119 -8.83 21.23 -16.59
C GLU A 119 -9.78 21.68 -15.48
N ARG A 120 -10.36 20.74 -14.71
CA ARG A 120 -11.16 21.03 -13.50
C ARG A 120 -10.34 21.70 -12.41
N LYS A 121 -9.01 21.52 -12.39
CA LYS A 121 -8.09 22.06 -11.37
C LYS A 121 -8.59 21.72 -9.95
N LEU A 122 -8.91 20.44 -9.74
CA LEU A 122 -9.36 19.91 -8.46
C LEU A 122 -8.25 20.05 -7.42
N ASP A 123 -8.62 20.44 -6.20
CA ASP A 123 -7.68 20.64 -5.09
C ASP A 123 -7.58 19.33 -4.29
N VAL A 124 -6.85 18.35 -4.85
CA VAL A 124 -6.76 17.00 -4.28
C VAL A 124 -5.82 16.96 -3.08
N ARG A 125 -6.33 16.42 -1.98
CA ARG A 125 -5.65 16.25 -0.68
C ARG A 125 -5.46 14.78 -0.31
N ALA A 126 -6.46 13.96 -0.62
CA ALA A 126 -6.45 12.51 -0.49
C ALA A 126 -7.48 11.91 -1.44
N VAL A 127 -7.37 10.62 -1.74
CA VAL A 127 -8.40 9.83 -2.45
C VAL A 127 -8.58 8.47 -1.75
N ARG A 128 -9.67 7.75 -2.03
CA ARG A 128 -9.96 6.49 -1.33
C ARG A 128 -8.85 5.43 -1.46
N GLY A 129 -8.18 5.38 -2.60
CA GLY A 129 -7.16 4.38 -2.90
C GLY A 129 -6.38 4.65 -4.19
N PRO A 130 -5.38 3.80 -4.47
CA PRO A 130 -4.45 3.96 -5.60
C PRO A 130 -5.11 3.76 -6.97
N LEU A 131 -6.28 3.09 -7.06
CA LEU A 131 -6.98 2.95 -8.35
C LEU A 131 -7.67 4.25 -8.74
N SER A 132 -8.31 4.90 -7.76
CA SER A 132 -8.84 6.26 -7.94
C SER A 132 -7.73 7.26 -8.27
N ALA A 133 -6.56 7.14 -7.61
CA ALA A 133 -5.39 7.96 -7.93
C ALA A 133 -4.89 7.73 -9.36
N ALA A 134 -4.64 6.47 -9.77
CA ALA A 134 -4.17 6.14 -11.11
C ALA A 134 -5.14 6.62 -12.21
N TYR A 135 -6.45 6.47 -12.00
CA TYR A 135 -7.49 6.97 -12.92
C TYR A 135 -7.39 8.49 -13.15
N MET A 136 -7.03 9.24 -12.11
CA MET A 136 -6.94 10.70 -12.10
C MET A 136 -5.59 11.22 -12.60
N THR A 137 -4.47 10.60 -12.19
CA THR A 137 -3.13 10.89 -12.72
C THR A 137 -3.10 10.70 -14.24
N ALA A 138 -3.69 9.60 -14.75
CA ALA A 138 -3.84 9.33 -16.18
C ALA A 138 -4.76 10.32 -16.94
N ARG A 139 -5.37 11.30 -16.23
CA ARG A 139 -6.21 12.37 -16.79
C ARG A 139 -5.68 13.77 -16.44
N GLY A 140 -4.39 13.86 -16.11
CA GLY A 140 -3.70 15.13 -15.85
C GLY A 140 -4.08 15.81 -14.53
N ILE A 141 -4.47 15.03 -13.51
CA ILE A 141 -4.71 15.55 -12.16
C ILE A 141 -3.60 15.07 -11.23
N ASP A 142 -2.86 16.00 -10.62
CA ASP A 142 -1.93 15.68 -9.54
C ASP A 142 -2.68 15.15 -8.31
N VAL A 143 -2.52 13.86 -8.01
CA VAL A 143 -3.05 13.23 -6.79
C VAL A 143 -1.90 13.01 -5.80
N PRO A 144 -1.99 13.48 -4.54
CA PRO A 144 -0.99 13.17 -3.53
C PRO A 144 -1.08 11.69 -3.08
N GLU A 145 0.05 11.12 -2.66
CA GLU A 145 0.15 9.79 -2.03
C GLU A 145 -0.45 9.78 -0.62
N VAL A 146 -1.74 10.09 -0.50
CA VAL A 146 -2.53 10.01 0.73
C VAL A 146 -3.81 9.25 0.38
N TYR A 147 -3.89 8.02 0.86
CA TYR A 147 -4.99 7.09 0.56
C TYR A 147 -5.82 6.79 1.80
N GLY A 148 -7.13 6.66 1.60
CA GLY A 148 -8.08 6.24 2.63
C GLY A 148 -9.44 6.93 2.52
N ASP A 149 -10.50 6.24 2.93
CA ASP A 149 -11.81 6.85 3.14
C ASP A 149 -11.86 7.52 4.54
N PRO A 150 -12.29 8.79 4.66
CA PRO A 150 -12.32 9.51 5.93
C PRO A 150 -13.20 8.87 7.01
N ALA A 151 -14.14 7.99 6.66
CA ALA A 151 -14.91 7.23 7.64
C ALA A 151 -14.02 6.35 8.56
N MET A 152 -12.79 6.03 8.15
CA MET A 152 -11.78 5.39 9.01
C MET A 152 -11.43 6.20 10.27
N LEU A 153 -11.68 7.51 10.28
CA LEU A 153 -11.40 8.39 11.42
C LEU A 153 -12.52 8.39 12.48
N LEU A 154 -13.69 7.82 12.18
CA LEU A 154 -14.85 7.82 13.10
C LEU A 154 -14.56 7.31 14.54
N PRO A 155 -13.72 6.28 14.79
CA PRO A 155 -13.42 5.83 16.15
C PRO A 155 -12.63 6.86 17.00
N MET A 156 -11.87 7.74 16.36
CA MET A 156 -11.16 8.86 16.99
C MET A 156 -12.13 10.02 17.28
N LEU A 157 -13.07 10.25 16.36
CA LEU A 157 -14.00 11.38 16.34
C LEU A 157 -15.28 11.15 17.15
N MET A 158 -15.68 9.89 17.34
CA MET A 158 -16.85 9.45 18.10
C MET A 158 -16.43 8.37 19.12
N PRO A 159 -15.86 8.76 20.28
CA PRO A 159 -15.32 7.81 21.25
C PRO A 159 -16.35 6.80 21.80
N GLU A 160 -17.66 7.07 21.67
CA GLU A 160 -18.69 6.09 22.06
C GLU A 160 -18.74 4.84 21.17
N LEU A 161 -18.25 4.89 19.93
CA LEU A 161 -18.18 3.70 19.07
C LEU A 161 -17.28 2.64 19.71
N SER A 162 -16.11 3.07 20.21
CA SER A 162 -15.13 2.29 20.99
C SER A 162 -15.60 1.88 22.40
N LEU A 163 -16.80 2.28 22.79
CA LEU A 163 -17.53 1.76 23.95
C LEU A 163 -18.58 0.71 23.53
N TRP A 164 -19.22 0.88 22.37
CA TRP A 164 -20.20 -0.07 21.85
C TRP A 164 -19.56 -1.40 21.40
N THR A 165 -18.31 -1.38 20.92
CA THR A 165 -17.52 -2.60 20.61
C THR A 165 -17.33 -3.54 21.82
N ARG A 166 -17.51 -3.05 23.05
CA ARG A 166 -17.42 -3.84 24.29
C ARG A 166 -18.69 -4.66 24.56
N HIS A 167 -19.75 -4.45 23.78
CA HIS A 167 -21.06 -5.04 23.95
C HIS A 167 -21.54 -5.67 22.63
N GLN A 168 -20.75 -6.60 22.10
CA GLN A 168 -21.13 -7.37 20.91
C GLN A 168 -22.36 -8.25 21.19
N VAL A 169 -23.44 -8.02 20.45
CA VAL A 169 -24.75 -8.71 20.56
C VAL A 169 -25.27 -9.18 19.19
N THR A 170 -24.41 -9.19 18.17
CA THR A 170 -24.68 -9.72 16.83
C THR A 170 -23.46 -10.52 16.42
N ASP A 171 -23.64 -11.81 16.16
CA ASP A 171 -22.54 -12.71 15.80
C ASP A 171 -22.13 -12.49 14.34
N LEU A 172 -23.12 -12.38 13.45
CA LEU A 172 -22.92 -12.05 12.04
C LEU A 172 -23.83 -10.90 11.62
N LEU A 173 -23.25 -9.81 11.10
CA LEU A 173 -23.98 -8.73 10.46
C LEU A 173 -23.83 -8.86 8.94
N VAL A 174 -24.94 -9.17 8.28
CA VAL A 174 -25.06 -9.14 6.82
C VAL A 174 -25.42 -7.71 6.40
N ALA A 175 -24.53 -7.07 5.65
CA ALA A 175 -24.58 -5.65 5.32
C ALA A 175 -24.65 -5.40 3.80
N PRO A 176 -25.83 -5.53 3.18
CA PRO A 176 -26.01 -5.31 1.75
C PRO A 176 -25.86 -3.83 1.37
N ASN A 177 -25.41 -3.57 0.14
CA ASN A 177 -25.59 -2.26 -0.48
C ASN A 177 -27.09 -1.96 -0.65
N LEU A 178 -27.48 -0.69 -0.58
CA LEU A 178 -28.88 -0.27 -0.76
C LEU A 178 -29.49 -0.72 -2.09
N ASN A 179 -28.70 -0.83 -3.16
CA ASN A 179 -29.18 -1.34 -4.44
C ASN A 179 -29.42 -2.86 -4.38
N ASP A 180 -28.48 -3.64 -3.82
CA ASP A 180 -28.66 -5.09 -3.69
C ASP A 180 -29.74 -5.49 -2.66
N LEU A 181 -30.03 -4.65 -1.66
CA LEU A 181 -31.17 -4.85 -0.76
C LEU A 181 -32.52 -4.68 -1.49
N ARG A 182 -32.55 -3.92 -2.59
CA ARG A 182 -33.75 -3.64 -3.38
C ARG A 182 -33.96 -4.61 -4.55
N SER A 183 -32.92 -5.29 -5.03
CA SER A 183 -32.98 -6.13 -6.25
C SER A 183 -32.38 -7.54 -6.13
N GLY A 184 -31.74 -7.88 -5.01
CA GLY A 184 -31.18 -9.22 -4.79
C GLY A 184 -32.21 -10.28 -4.37
N PRO A 185 -31.86 -11.57 -4.43
CA PRO A 185 -32.57 -12.61 -3.69
C PRO A 185 -32.49 -12.34 -2.18
N SER A 186 -33.23 -13.11 -1.38
CA SER A 186 -33.21 -13.00 0.08
C SER A 186 -31.78 -13.02 0.62
N TRP A 187 -31.43 -12.05 1.46
CA TRP A 187 -30.22 -12.08 2.29
C TRP A 187 -30.52 -12.94 3.52
N PRO A 188 -30.13 -14.23 3.56
CA PRO A 188 -30.52 -15.11 4.66
C PRO A 188 -29.82 -14.66 5.94
N VAL A 189 -30.60 -14.46 6.98
CA VAL A 189 -30.12 -14.27 8.35
C VAL A 189 -30.99 -15.07 9.29
N ASP A 190 -30.37 -15.77 10.22
CA ASP A 190 -31.03 -16.46 11.32
C ASP A 190 -30.82 -15.68 12.64
N PRO A 191 -31.84 -14.96 13.15
CA PRO A 191 -31.77 -14.24 14.41
C PRO A 191 -31.61 -15.14 15.65
N GLU A 192 -32.03 -16.42 15.58
CA GLU A 192 -31.82 -17.37 16.68
C GLU A 192 -30.36 -17.83 16.72
N ALA A 193 -29.70 -17.91 15.57
CA ALA A 193 -28.24 -18.07 15.44
C ALA A 193 -27.44 -16.75 15.58
N GLY A 194 -28.04 -15.70 16.15
CA GLY A 194 -27.37 -14.43 16.46
C GLY A 194 -27.04 -13.54 15.24
N GLN A 195 -27.59 -13.86 14.07
CA GLN A 195 -27.33 -13.15 12.82
C GLN A 195 -28.30 -11.97 12.64
N ARG A 196 -27.90 -10.94 11.89
CA ARG A 196 -28.72 -9.76 11.63
C ARG A 196 -28.48 -9.20 10.24
N LEU A 197 -29.55 -8.72 9.60
CA LEU A 197 -29.50 -7.91 8.38
C LEU A 197 -29.39 -6.42 8.75
N LEU A 198 -28.48 -5.70 8.10
CA LEU A 198 -28.37 -4.24 8.21
C LEU A 198 -29.29 -3.57 7.18
N VAL A 199 -30.09 -2.60 7.61
CA VAL A 199 -30.87 -1.72 6.73
C VAL A 199 -30.04 -0.44 6.47
N PRO A 200 -29.56 -0.16 5.24
CA PRO A 200 -28.71 1.00 4.97
C PRO A 200 -29.40 2.36 5.17
N THR A 201 -30.73 2.39 5.29
CA THR A 201 -31.52 3.61 5.53
C THR A 201 -32.00 3.75 6.98
N ASP A 202 -31.56 2.86 7.89
CA ASP A 202 -31.73 3.07 9.33
C ASP A 202 -31.03 4.38 9.77
N PRO A 203 -31.49 5.07 10.83
CA PRO A 203 -30.84 6.27 11.34
C PRO A 203 -29.34 6.03 11.57
N LEU A 204 -28.47 6.92 11.06
CA LEU A 204 -27.02 6.73 11.02
C LEU A 204 -26.41 6.22 12.34
N ARG A 205 -26.84 6.75 13.48
CA ARG A 205 -26.36 6.32 14.81
C ARG A 205 -26.77 4.89 15.20
N THR A 206 -27.89 4.40 14.68
CA THR A 206 -28.35 3.00 14.81
C THR A 206 -27.51 2.08 13.92
N VAL A 207 -27.19 2.50 12.69
CA VAL A 207 -26.30 1.75 11.79
C VAL A 207 -24.90 1.63 12.38
N LEU A 208 -24.28 2.76 12.77
CA LEU A 208 -22.97 2.80 13.41
C LEU A 208 -22.91 1.92 14.68
N ARG A 209 -23.98 1.93 15.49
CA ARG A 209 -24.09 1.05 16.66
C ARG A 209 -24.20 -0.43 16.27
N THR A 210 -25.02 -0.75 15.27
CA THR A 210 -25.23 -2.14 14.85
C THR A 210 -23.92 -2.74 14.33
N ILE A 211 -23.18 -1.99 13.52
CA ILE A 211 -21.82 -2.37 13.09
C ILE A 211 -20.90 -2.51 14.32
N ALA A 212 -20.84 -1.51 15.20
CA ALA A 212 -19.98 -1.56 16.39
C ALA A 212 -20.29 -2.72 17.35
N GLN A 213 -21.54 -3.19 17.43
CA GLN A 213 -21.96 -4.31 18.28
C GLN A 213 -21.92 -5.68 17.56
N SER A 214 -21.21 -5.79 16.44
CA SER A 214 -21.07 -7.05 15.67
C SER A 214 -19.74 -7.76 15.95
N ARG A 215 -19.71 -9.09 15.78
CA ARG A 215 -18.48 -9.91 15.83
C ARG A 215 -17.84 -10.12 14.47
N PHE A 216 -18.64 -10.28 13.42
CA PHE A 216 -18.19 -10.35 12.02
C PHE A 216 -19.17 -9.57 11.13
N VAL A 217 -18.66 -8.78 10.18
CA VAL A 217 -19.46 -7.98 9.24
C VAL A 217 -19.18 -8.42 7.80
N VAL A 218 -20.19 -8.93 7.10
CA VAL A 218 -20.07 -9.41 5.71
C VAL A 218 -21.08 -8.73 4.80
N GLY A 219 -20.72 -8.40 3.56
CA GLY A 219 -21.69 -7.90 2.58
C GLY A 219 -21.13 -6.92 1.55
N SER A 220 -22.01 -6.41 0.69
CA SER A 220 -21.67 -5.50 -0.41
C SER A 220 -21.71 -4.01 -0.05
N SER A 221 -22.09 -3.65 1.19
CA SER A 221 -22.04 -2.26 1.65
C SER A 221 -20.59 -1.82 1.91
N LEU A 222 -20.05 -0.98 1.02
CA LEU A 222 -18.69 -0.44 1.12
C LEU A 222 -18.42 0.13 2.52
N HIS A 223 -19.25 1.09 2.96
CA HIS A 223 -19.05 1.79 4.23
C HIS A 223 -19.31 0.92 5.46
N ALA A 224 -20.06 -0.18 5.38
CA ALA A 224 -20.23 -1.08 6.51
C ALA A 224 -18.91 -1.79 6.85
N VAL A 225 -18.18 -2.27 5.83
CA VAL A 225 -16.84 -2.85 6.00
C VAL A 225 -15.83 -1.78 6.41
N ILE A 226 -15.84 -0.59 5.80
CA ILE A 226 -14.94 0.52 6.22
C ILE A 226 -15.11 0.86 7.71
N ILE A 227 -16.34 0.93 8.21
CA ILE A 227 -16.62 1.22 9.63
C ILE A 227 -16.25 0.02 10.53
N ALA A 228 -16.42 -1.22 10.06
CA ALA A 228 -15.96 -2.40 10.80
C ALA A 228 -14.43 -2.44 10.91
N ASP A 229 -13.72 -2.26 9.79
CA ASP A 229 -12.26 -2.14 9.70
C ASP A 229 -11.72 -1.04 10.64
N ALA A 230 -12.35 0.14 10.63
CA ALA A 230 -12.01 1.25 11.51
C ALA A 230 -12.14 0.88 13.01
N LEU A 231 -13.16 0.10 13.36
CA LEU A 231 -13.43 -0.33 14.74
C LEU A 231 -12.65 -1.58 15.15
N GLY A 232 -11.80 -2.14 14.28
CA GLY A 232 -11.08 -3.39 14.51
C GLY A 232 -11.99 -4.62 14.55
N ILE A 233 -13.18 -4.54 13.95
CA ILE A 233 -14.15 -5.63 13.86
C ILE A 233 -13.84 -6.44 12.59
N PRO A 234 -13.69 -7.78 12.68
CA PRO A 234 -13.56 -8.65 11.52
C PRO A 234 -14.60 -8.35 10.43
N ALA A 235 -14.18 -8.26 9.18
CA ALA A 235 -15.08 -8.00 8.06
C ALA A 235 -14.62 -8.60 6.73
N ARG A 236 -15.56 -8.93 5.82
CA ARG A 236 -15.26 -9.31 4.42
C ARG A 236 -16.30 -8.79 3.44
N PHE A 237 -15.86 -8.22 2.32
CA PHE A 237 -16.75 -7.88 1.22
C PHE A 237 -17.37 -9.12 0.59
N VAL A 238 -18.68 -9.03 0.34
CA VAL A 238 -19.39 -9.88 -0.63
C VAL A 238 -19.56 -9.08 -1.91
N ALA A 239 -19.39 -9.73 -3.06
CA ALA A 239 -19.61 -9.16 -4.38
C ALA A 239 -21.05 -8.62 -4.50
N SER A 240 -21.22 -7.63 -5.37
CA SER A 240 -22.49 -6.96 -5.58
C SER A 240 -23.01 -7.29 -6.97
N ALA A 241 -24.25 -7.72 -7.08
CA ALA A 241 -24.91 -7.90 -8.37
C ALA A 241 -25.13 -6.55 -9.08
N ASN A 242 -25.21 -5.46 -8.33
CA ASN A 242 -25.49 -4.12 -8.85
C ASN A 242 -24.25 -3.21 -8.92
N GLU A 243 -23.22 -3.41 -8.09
CA GLU A 243 -22.12 -2.46 -7.87
C GLU A 243 -20.77 -2.90 -8.48
N SER A 244 -20.11 -1.97 -9.18
CA SER A 244 -18.78 -2.19 -9.73
C SER A 244 -17.76 -2.55 -8.63
N VAL A 245 -17.08 -3.68 -8.82
CA VAL A 245 -16.09 -4.25 -7.89
C VAL A 245 -14.89 -3.30 -7.64
N PHE A 246 -14.65 -2.37 -8.58
CA PHE A 246 -13.61 -1.33 -8.50
C PHE A 246 -13.56 -0.63 -7.14
N LYS A 247 -14.72 -0.25 -6.57
CA LYS A 247 -14.75 0.51 -5.31
C LYS A 247 -14.25 -0.28 -4.09
N TYR A 248 -14.43 -1.59 -4.10
CA TYR A 248 -13.92 -2.49 -3.05
C TYR A 248 -12.42 -2.72 -3.25
N ARG A 249 -11.98 -3.04 -4.48
CA ARG A 249 -10.57 -3.21 -4.83
C ARG A 249 -9.74 -1.95 -4.54
N ASP A 250 -10.28 -0.77 -4.83
CA ASP A 250 -9.67 0.53 -4.57
C ASP A 250 -9.49 0.80 -3.06
N TYR A 251 -10.51 0.56 -2.24
CA TYR A 251 -10.40 0.68 -0.78
C TYR A 251 -9.46 -0.37 -0.16
N LEU A 252 -9.52 -1.62 -0.63
CA LEU A 252 -8.62 -2.69 -0.19
C LEU A 252 -7.16 -2.33 -0.51
N ALA A 253 -6.86 -1.89 -1.74
CA ALA A 253 -5.54 -1.41 -2.11
C ALA A 253 -5.11 -0.16 -1.30
N GLY A 254 -6.03 0.79 -1.06
CA GLY A 254 -5.82 1.96 -0.22
C GLY A 254 -5.60 1.66 1.28
N THR A 255 -5.87 0.43 1.72
CA THR A 255 -5.63 -0.08 3.08
C THR A 255 -4.59 -1.21 3.12
N GLY A 256 -3.73 -1.31 2.10
CA GLY A 256 -2.60 -2.25 2.05
C GLY A 256 -2.97 -3.71 1.71
N ARG A 257 -4.21 -3.96 1.27
CA ARG A 257 -4.81 -5.28 1.05
C ARG A 257 -5.27 -5.54 -0.41
N PRO A 258 -4.56 -5.09 -1.47
CA PRO A 258 -5.04 -5.09 -2.86
C PRO A 258 -5.47 -6.47 -3.39
N LEU A 259 -4.80 -7.54 -2.94
CA LEU A 259 -5.06 -8.92 -3.36
C LEU A 259 -6.14 -9.62 -2.53
N ALA A 260 -6.62 -9.01 -1.45
CA ALA A 260 -7.55 -9.65 -0.53
C ALA A 260 -8.84 -10.04 -1.28
N ARG A 261 -9.21 -11.31 -1.17
CA ARG A 261 -10.38 -11.85 -1.89
C ARG A 261 -11.67 -11.17 -1.42
N ILE A 262 -12.50 -10.81 -2.38
CA ILE A 262 -13.92 -10.50 -2.23
C ILE A 262 -14.67 -11.83 -2.41
N ALA A 263 -15.72 -12.06 -1.64
CA ALA A 263 -16.47 -13.32 -1.68
C ALA A 263 -17.66 -13.26 -2.63
N ASP A 264 -17.98 -14.35 -3.33
CA ASP A 264 -19.14 -14.40 -4.24
C ASP A 264 -20.49 -14.45 -3.51
N SER A 265 -20.49 -14.94 -2.26
CA SER A 265 -21.68 -15.09 -1.41
C SER A 265 -21.37 -14.86 0.07
N VAL A 266 -22.43 -14.79 0.89
CA VAL A 266 -22.29 -14.76 2.36
C VAL A 266 -21.61 -16.02 2.87
N ASP A 267 -22.00 -17.20 2.37
CA ASP A 267 -21.40 -18.48 2.81
C ASP A 267 -19.91 -18.54 2.47
N GLN A 268 -19.52 -18.12 1.26
CA GLN A 268 -18.11 -18.06 0.89
C GLN A 268 -17.33 -17.00 1.71
N ALA A 269 -17.98 -15.92 2.16
CA ALA A 269 -17.36 -14.96 3.08
C ALA A 269 -17.14 -15.56 4.48
N LEU A 270 -17.97 -16.50 4.92
CA LEU A 270 -17.77 -17.26 6.15
C LEU A 270 -16.61 -18.28 5.98
N GLU A 271 -16.57 -19.00 4.86
CA GLU A 271 -15.49 -19.96 4.54
C GLU A 271 -14.11 -19.29 4.43
N LEU A 272 -14.04 -18.11 3.80
CA LEU A 272 -12.81 -17.34 3.63
C LEU A 272 -12.38 -16.58 4.91
N GLY A 273 -13.24 -16.50 5.92
CA GLY A 273 -13.03 -15.66 7.10
C GLY A 273 -12.92 -14.16 6.77
N PRO A 274 -12.43 -13.32 7.70
CA PRO A 274 -12.28 -11.88 7.47
C PRO A 274 -11.11 -11.54 6.53
N HIS A 275 -11.12 -10.31 6.01
CA HIS A 275 -9.91 -9.66 5.49
C HIS A 275 -8.82 -9.57 6.57
N GLU A 276 -7.59 -9.42 6.11
CA GLU A 276 -6.46 -8.98 6.93
C GLU A 276 -6.79 -7.60 7.55
N PRO A 277 -6.22 -7.24 8.71
CA PRO A 277 -6.39 -5.91 9.28
C PRO A 277 -5.89 -4.80 8.33
N PRO A 278 -6.56 -3.63 8.27
CA PRO A 278 -6.17 -2.53 7.38
C PRO A 278 -4.81 -1.94 7.80
N VAL A 279 -3.91 -1.77 6.83
CA VAL A 279 -2.62 -1.09 7.01
C VAL A 279 -2.71 0.30 6.38
N ILE A 280 -2.95 1.31 7.21
CA ILE A 280 -3.21 2.69 6.78
C ILE A 280 -2.67 3.71 7.79
N ASP A 281 -2.07 4.78 7.28
CA ASP A 281 -1.60 5.93 8.08
C ASP A 281 -2.75 6.95 8.26
N LEU A 282 -3.53 6.76 9.33
CA LEU A 282 -4.67 7.63 9.66
C LEU A 282 -4.22 9.04 10.08
N GLU A 283 -3.01 9.22 10.59
CA GLU A 283 -2.48 10.55 10.90
C GLU A 283 -2.17 11.33 9.61
N ARG A 284 -1.58 10.69 8.61
CA ARG A 284 -1.35 11.27 7.27
C ARG A 284 -2.67 11.62 6.57
N LEU A 285 -3.70 10.78 6.70
CA LEU A 285 -5.05 11.07 6.19
C LEU A 285 -5.68 12.29 6.88
N LEU A 286 -5.56 12.38 8.21
CA LEU A 286 -6.05 13.52 9.00
C LEU A 286 -5.22 14.80 8.78
N ALA A 287 -3.91 14.70 8.57
CA ALA A 287 -3.03 15.82 8.24
C ALA A 287 -3.37 16.43 6.87
N ALA A 288 -3.87 15.62 5.93
CA ALA A 288 -4.38 16.09 4.65
C ALA A 288 -5.77 16.78 4.72
N PHE A 289 -6.42 16.83 5.89
CA PHE A 289 -7.70 17.53 6.05
C PHE A 289 -7.57 19.01 5.61
N PRO A 290 -8.51 19.54 4.80
CA PRO A 290 -8.36 20.87 4.18
C PRO A 290 -8.68 22.05 5.12
N ARG A 291 -7.88 22.21 6.19
CA ARG A 291 -7.95 23.28 7.21
C ARG A 291 -8.00 24.69 6.64
N ASP A 292 -7.30 24.92 5.53
CA ASP A 292 -7.20 26.19 4.81
C ASP A 292 -8.52 26.65 4.20
N VAL A 293 -9.47 25.74 3.96
CA VAL A 293 -10.82 26.09 3.46
C VAL A 293 -11.66 26.78 4.54
N TRP A 294 -11.32 26.59 5.83
CA TRP A 294 -11.86 27.34 6.97
C TRP A 294 -10.91 28.45 7.47
N ALA A 295 -9.88 28.80 6.69
CA ALA A 295 -8.87 29.82 7.02
C ALA A 295 -8.14 29.61 8.36
N LEU A 296 -8.03 28.35 8.83
CA LEU A 296 -7.38 28.01 10.10
C LEU A 296 -5.85 28.00 10.01
N ASP A 297 -5.33 27.36 8.96
CA ASP A 297 -3.91 27.11 8.68
C ASP A 297 -3.67 27.27 7.16
N SER A 298 -2.41 27.19 6.70
CA SER A 298 -2.09 26.95 5.29
C SER A 298 -2.38 25.49 4.88
N ARG A 299 -2.54 25.24 3.56
CA ARG A 299 -2.64 23.88 3.00
C ARG A 299 -1.43 23.05 3.45
N GLN A 300 -1.68 21.95 4.12
CA GLN A 300 -0.65 20.97 4.46
C GLN A 300 -0.14 20.27 3.20
N THR A 301 1.18 20.18 3.08
CA THR A 301 1.89 19.51 1.98
C THR A 301 2.76 18.35 2.47
N GLY A 302 2.60 17.93 3.73
CA GLY A 302 3.36 16.84 4.34
C GLY A 302 2.89 16.47 5.75
N TRP A 303 3.43 15.38 6.28
CA TRP A 303 3.24 14.90 7.65
C TRP A 303 4.56 14.32 8.20
N ALA A 304 4.80 14.44 9.51
CA ALA A 304 5.96 13.87 10.20
C ALA A 304 7.33 14.14 9.53
N GLY A 305 7.52 15.32 8.94
CA GLY A 305 8.75 15.70 8.24
C GLY A 305 8.93 15.10 6.84
N ARG A 306 7.87 14.54 6.24
CA ARG A 306 7.84 14.01 4.86
C ARG A 306 6.74 14.70 4.05
N GLU A 307 7.04 15.04 2.81
CA GLU A 307 6.05 15.64 1.91
C GLU A 307 4.98 14.63 1.45
N PHE A 308 3.85 15.15 0.98
CA PHE A 308 2.84 14.41 0.22
C PHE A 308 3.29 14.38 -1.24
N GLY A 309 4.14 13.42 -1.59
CA GLY A 309 4.57 13.19 -2.98
C GLY A 309 3.38 13.00 -3.93
N VAL A 310 3.56 13.35 -5.20
CA VAL A 310 2.54 13.12 -6.24
C VAL A 310 2.59 11.65 -6.68
N ALA A 311 1.45 10.99 -6.63
CA ALA A 311 1.28 9.58 -6.92
C ALA A 311 1.55 9.28 -8.41
N ARG A 312 2.62 8.52 -8.67
CA ARG A 312 3.01 8.03 -9.99
C ARG A 312 2.72 6.55 -10.11
N PHE A 313 2.14 6.15 -11.24
CA PHE A 313 1.76 4.77 -11.50
C PHE A 313 2.40 4.31 -12.81
N PRO A 314 3.46 3.50 -12.76
CA PRO A 314 4.06 2.91 -13.95
C PRO A 314 3.01 2.23 -14.83
N ARG A 315 3.16 2.30 -16.16
CA ARG A 315 2.13 1.85 -17.12
C ARG A 315 1.75 0.38 -16.91
N VAL A 316 2.73 -0.47 -16.59
CA VAL A 316 2.51 -1.90 -16.24
C VAL A 316 1.72 -2.07 -14.93
N VAL A 317 1.98 -1.27 -13.90
CA VAL A 317 1.26 -1.32 -12.62
C VAL A 317 -0.20 -0.95 -12.83
N THR A 318 -0.46 0.12 -13.58
CA THR A 318 -1.83 0.56 -13.91
C THR A 318 -2.58 -0.48 -14.75
N SER A 319 -1.93 -1.04 -15.78
CA SER A 319 -2.46 -2.15 -16.59
C SER A 319 -2.90 -3.33 -15.71
N ASP A 320 -1.99 -3.83 -14.87
CA ASP A 320 -2.21 -5.08 -14.15
C ASP A 320 -3.19 -4.90 -13.00
N LEU A 321 -3.24 -3.72 -12.36
CA LEU A 321 -4.29 -3.37 -11.42
C LEU A 321 -5.67 -3.35 -12.09
N LEU A 322 -5.81 -2.80 -13.31
CA LEU A 322 -7.08 -2.81 -14.05
C LEU A 322 -7.52 -4.24 -14.39
N ARG A 323 -6.60 -5.07 -14.89
CA ARG A 323 -6.85 -6.49 -15.16
C ARG A 323 -7.24 -7.27 -13.89
N ALA A 324 -6.58 -7.02 -12.77
CA ALA A 324 -6.93 -7.59 -11.47
C ALA A 324 -8.29 -7.09 -10.93
N THR A 325 -8.78 -5.90 -11.31
CA THR A 325 -10.16 -5.47 -11.00
C THR A 325 -11.23 -6.14 -11.87
N ARG A 326 -10.83 -6.86 -12.92
CA ARG A 326 -11.71 -7.67 -13.78
C ARG A 326 -11.52 -9.17 -13.52
N ASP A 327 -10.74 -9.52 -12.49
CA ASP A 327 -10.32 -10.87 -12.12
C ASP A 327 -9.59 -11.64 -13.25
N GLU A 328 -9.01 -10.92 -14.22
CA GLU A 328 -8.18 -11.44 -15.34
C GLU A 328 -6.74 -11.81 -14.92
N LEU A 329 -6.33 -11.50 -13.69
CA LEU A 329 -5.03 -11.80 -13.11
C LEU A 329 -5.22 -12.13 -11.62
N SER A 330 -4.76 -13.32 -11.20
CA SER A 330 -4.81 -13.74 -9.80
C SER A 330 -3.66 -13.16 -8.98
N ALA A 331 -3.75 -13.29 -7.65
CA ALA A 331 -2.66 -12.95 -6.74
C ALA A 331 -1.34 -13.68 -7.08
N ASP A 332 -1.43 -14.92 -7.54
CA ASP A 332 -0.27 -15.74 -7.90
C ASP A 332 0.31 -15.36 -9.28
N ASP A 333 -0.53 -15.01 -10.25
CA ASP A 333 -0.05 -14.47 -11.55
C ASP A 333 0.70 -13.16 -11.36
N LEU A 334 0.16 -12.26 -10.53
CA LEU A 334 0.79 -10.97 -10.20
C LEU A 334 2.10 -11.17 -9.44
N ARG A 335 2.15 -12.15 -8.52
CA ARG A 335 3.38 -12.57 -7.84
C ARG A 335 4.43 -13.12 -8.80
N ALA A 336 4.06 -14.08 -9.64
CA ALA A 336 4.97 -14.72 -10.60
C ALA A 336 5.52 -13.67 -11.57
N ARG A 337 4.66 -12.80 -12.12
CA ARG A 337 5.07 -11.69 -12.98
C ARG A 337 6.07 -10.76 -12.31
N TRP A 338 5.86 -10.42 -11.05
CA TRP A 338 6.80 -9.57 -10.31
C TRP A 338 8.18 -10.22 -10.16
N LEU A 339 8.22 -11.49 -9.72
CA LEU A 339 9.45 -12.26 -9.51
C LEU A 339 10.21 -12.55 -10.83
N GLU A 340 9.50 -12.91 -11.89
CA GLU A 340 10.10 -13.36 -13.15
C GLU A 340 10.37 -12.22 -14.15
N GLN A 341 9.57 -11.15 -14.13
CA GLN A 341 9.64 -10.08 -15.15
C GLN A 341 10.11 -8.73 -14.61
N LEU A 342 9.82 -8.38 -13.36
CA LEU A 342 10.07 -7.04 -12.83
C LEU A 342 11.33 -7.00 -11.94
N VAL A 343 11.50 -7.93 -11.01
CA VAL A 343 12.71 -8.03 -10.17
C VAL A 343 14.00 -8.18 -10.99
N PRO A 344 14.07 -9.02 -12.06
CA PRO A 344 15.28 -9.14 -12.87
C PRO A 344 15.60 -7.85 -13.65
N ARG A 345 14.58 -7.09 -14.07
CA ARG A 345 14.77 -5.79 -14.73
C ARG A 345 15.29 -4.73 -13.76
N ALA A 346 14.76 -4.67 -12.53
CA ALA A 346 15.27 -3.81 -11.46
C ALA A 346 16.74 -4.14 -11.10
N VAL A 347 17.07 -5.43 -10.99
CA VAL A 347 18.43 -5.94 -10.79
C VAL A 347 19.37 -5.54 -11.93
N SER A 348 18.93 -5.65 -13.19
CA SER A 348 19.77 -5.33 -14.34
C SER A 348 20.02 -3.83 -14.48
N ALA A 349 18.98 -3.01 -14.26
CA ALA A 349 19.10 -1.55 -14.19
C ALA A 349 20.08 -1.11 -13.08
N ALA A 350 19.99 -1.74 -11.90
CA ALA A 350 20.91 -1.48 -10.79
C ALA A 350 22.36 -1.92 -11.06
N THR A 351 22.55 -3.01 -11.83
CA THR A 351 23.90 -3.55 -12.14
C THR A 351 24.55 -2.95 -13.39
N GLY A 352 23.79 -2.26 -14.23
CA GLY A 352 24.23 -1.66 -15.50
C GLY A 352 24.24 -2.63 -16.69
N ALA A 353 23.42 -3.68 -16.67
CA ALA A 353 23.32 -4.69 -17.73
C ALA A 353 22.05 -4.52 -18.58
N GLU A 354 22.13 -4.86 -19.87
CA GLU A 354 21.00 -4.79 -20.80
C GLU A 354 19.94 -5.87 -20.51
N VAL A 355 18.66 -5.56 -20.73
CA VAL A 355 17.55 -6.51 -20.72
C VAL A 355 16.66 -6.27 -21.93
N ALA A 356 16.02 -7.33 -22.42
CA ALA A 356 14.92 -7.18 -23.37
C ALA A 356 13.81 -6.25 -22.80
N PRO A 357 13.24 -5.35 -23.62
CA PRO A 357 12.17 -4.45 -23.20
C PRO A 357 10.99 -5.24 -22.61
N LEU A 358 10.20 -4.58 -21.76
CA LEU A 358 8.98 -5.18 -21.23
C LEU A 358 7.93 -5.25 -22.35
N VAL A 359 7.78 -6.42 -22.94
CA VAL A 359 6.60 -6.73 -23.76
C VAL A 359 5.40 -6.74 -22.82
N LEU A 360 4.59 -5.68 -22.93
CA LEU A 360 3.23 -5.72 -22.41
C LEU A 360 2.41 -6.53 -23.41
N GLU A 361 1.76 -7.59 -22.94
CA GLU A 361 0.59 -8.14 -23.64
C GLU A 361 -0.35 -6.98 -23.98
N PRO A 362 -0.84 -6.85 -25.22
CA PRO A 362 -1.72 -5.76 -25.59
C PRO A 362 -2.97 -5.82 -24.72
N THR A 363 -3.22 -4.77 -23.94
CA THR A 363 -4.53 -4.61 -23.31
C THR A 363 -5.57 -4.45 -24.41
N ASP A 364 -6.69 -5.17 -24.30
CA ASP A 364 -7.79 -5.13 -25.27
C ASP A 364 -8.53 -3.77 -25.26
N ARG A 365 -7.87 -2.75 -25.81
CA ARG A 365 -8.47 -1.45 -26.16
C ARG A 365 -9.73 -1.63 -27.03
N ALA A 366 -9.83 -2.74 -27.75
CA ALA A 366 -10.97 -3.12 -28.57
C ALA A 366 -12.27 -3.44 -27.79
N THR A 367 -12.23 -3.65 -26.46
CA THR A 367 -13.43 -4.04 -25.69
C THR A 367 -14.23 -2.86 -25.12
N GLU A 368 -13.61 -1.69 -24.91
CA GLU A 368 -14.35 -0.48 -24.52
C GLU A 368 -14.97 0.22 -25.75
N ASP A 369 -14.31 0.19 -26.92
CA ASP A 369 -14.85 0.68 -28.20
C ASP A 369 -15.99 -0.17 -28.81
N GLN A 370 -16.28 -1.36 -28.25
CA GLN A 370 -17.47 -2.14 -28.65
C GLN A 370 -18.74 -1.73 -27.90
N ALA A 371 -18.64 -1.00 -26.79
CA ALA A 371 -19.79 -0.46 -26.08
C ALA A 371 -20.49 0.68 -26.86
N THR A 372 -19.76 1.36 -27.76
CA THR A 372 -20.25 2.42 -28.65
C THR A 372 -20.76 1.91 -30.00
N ALA A 373 -20.60 0.62 -30.32
CA ALA A 373 -20.92 0.05 -31.64
C ALA A 373 -22.36 -0.50 -31.78
N ASN A 374 -23.11 -0.67 -30.69
CA ASN A 374 -24.45 -1.27 -30.68
C ASN A 374 -25.60 -0.26 -30.56
N GLN A 375 -25.58 0.81 -31.37
CA GLN A 375 -26.71 1.74 -31.56
C GLN A 375 -26.95 2.09 -33.04
N ALA A 376 -27.06 1.08 -33.90
CA ALA A 376 -27.25 1.31 -35.35
C ALA A 376 -28.02 0.22 -36.14
N THR A 377 -29.13 -0.32 -35.62
CA THR A 377 -30.27 -0.84 -36.43
C THR A 377 -31.42 -1.33 -35.51
N ALA A 378 -32.55 -0.62 -35.46
CA ALA A 378 -33.89 -1.16 -35.12
C ALA A 378 -35.02 -0.10 -35.22
N ASP A 379 -35.16 0.58 -36.35
CA ASP A 379 -36.44 1.24 -36.68
C ASP A 379 -37.37 0.21 -37.35
N ASP A 380 -38.32 -0.33 -36.59
CA ASP A 380 -39.74 -0.35 -36.99
C ASP A 380 -40.63 -0.66 -35.75
N ALA A 381 -41.91 -0.32 -35.82
CA ALA A 381 -42.81 -0.25 -34.68
C ALA A 381 -43.58 -1.55 -34.38
N THR A 382 -43.87 -1.77 -33.09
CA THR A 382 -45.25 -1.70 -32.58
C THR A 382 -45.23 -1.37 -31.09
N ALA A 383 -46.05 -0.41 -30.66
CA ALA A 383 -46.38 -0.18 -29.26
C ALA A 383 -47.84 -0.60 -29.01
N ASP A 384 -48.16 -0.97 -27.78
CA ASP A 384 -49.53 -0.92 -27.25
C ASP A 384 -49.47 -0.39 -25.80
N GLU A 385 -50.11 0.77 -25.62
CA GLU A 385 -50.79 1.36 -24.44
C GLU A 385 -50.15 1.21 -23.03
N ALA A 386 -49.80 2.28 -22.30
CA ALA A 386 -50.58 3.45 -21.81
C ALA A 386 -51.56 3.08 -20.66
N SER A 387 -51.92 3.97 -19.71
CA SER A 387 -51.92 5.45 -19.63
C SER A 387 -51.58 5.95 -18.19
N ALA A 388 -50.89 7.08 -17.98
CA ALA A 388 -51.40 8.46 -17.73
C ALA A 388 -52.14 8.67 -16.38
N ASP A 389 -52.21 9.83 -15.72
CA ASP A 389 -51.90 11.25 -16.05
C ASP A 389 -50.77 11.82 -15.13
N GLU A 390 -50.01 12.91 -15.38
CA GLU A 390 -50.30 14.28 -15.87
C GLU A 390 -51.10 15.18 -14.90
N ALA A 391 -50.86 16.49 -14.76
CA ALA A 391 -49.77 17.42 -15.16
C ALA A 391 -49.66 18.52 -14.06
N SER A 392 -48.88 19.60 -14.05
CA SER A 392 -48.07 20.41 -15.01
C SER A 392 -47.04 21.24 -14.17
N ALA A 393 -46.29 22.29 -14.56
CA ALA A 393 -46.22 23.17 -15.75
C ALA A 393 -44.85 23.89 -15.86
N ASP A 394 -44.60 24.45 -17.05
CA ASP A 394 -43.99 25.76 -17.45
C ASP A 394 -43.16 26.60 -16.47
N GLU A 395 -42.18 27.42 -16.90
CA GLU A 395 -41.32 27.50 -18.10
C GLU A 395 -40.24 28.57 -17.75
N ALA A 396 -39.00 28.40 -18.21
CA ALA A 396 -38.01 29.49 -18.21
C ALA A 396 -37.00 29.27 -19.34
N GLN A 397 -36.95 30.21 -20.28
CA GLN A 397 -36.21 30.07 -21.52
C GLN A 397 -34.69 30.16 -21.29
N ALA A 398 -33.93 29.34 -22.03
CA ALA A 398 -32.51 29.55 -22.25
C ALA A 398 -32.33 30.42 -23.51
N ASP A 399 -31.49 31.46 -23.43
CA ASP A 399 -31.01 32.16 -24.63
C ASP A 399 -29.92 31.33 -25.32
N ASP A 400 -30.00 31.24 -26.64
CA ASP A 400 -29.01 30.57 -27.48
C ASP A 400 -27.70 31.36 -27.55
N ALA A 401 -26.56 30.64 -27.47
CA ALA A 401 -25.24 31.17 -27.79
C ALA A 401 -24.40 30.09 -28.48
N GLN A 402 -24.32 30.17 -29.81
CA GLN A 402 -23.60 29.21 -30.64
C GLN A 402 -22.07 29.37 -30.54
N ALA A 403 -21.37 28.25 -30.37
CA ALA A 403 -19.98 28.01 -30.78
C ALA A 403 -19.82 26.48 -30.88
N ASP A 404 -19.83 25.89 -32.08
CA ASP A 404 -18.73 25.80 -33.05
C ASP A 404 -17.62 24.82 -32.62
N ASP A 405 -17.42 23.80 -33.46
CA ASP A 405 -16.34 22.80 -33.51
C ASP A 405 -15.63 22.42 -32.21
N ALA A 406 -16.13 21.35 -31.57
CA ALA A 406 -15.25 20.47 -30.81
C ALA A 406 -14.27 19.79 -31.80
N PRO A 407 -12.94 19.93 -31.62
CA PRO A 407 -11.98 19.31 -32.54
C PRO A 407 -12.08 17.78 -32.45
N ALA A 408 -11.94 17.12 -33.61
CA ALA A 408 -11.83 15.67 -33.67
C ALA A 408 -10.63 15.17 -32.85
N LEU A 409 -10.67 13.90 -32.44
CA LEU A 409 -9.57 13.20 -31.76
C LEU A 409 -8.39 12.95 -32.73
N ALA A 410 -7.69 14.03 -33.08
CA ALA A 410 -6.35 14.01 -33.64
C ALA A 410 -5.35 14.22 -32.48
N SER A 411 -4.29 13.43 -32.36
CA SER A 411 -3.90 12.25 -33.16
C SER A 411 -3.00 11.34 -32.33
N ASP A 412 -2.48 10.26 -32.92
CA ASP A 412 -1.28 9.59 -32.41
C ASP A 412 -0.12 10.59 -32.33
N ASP A 413 0.10 11.16 -31.14
CA ASP A 413 1.44 11.46 -30.65
C ASP A 413 1.67 10.55 -29.45
N ALA A 414 2.30 9.41 -29.72
CA ALA A 414 2.94 8.62 -28.69
C ALA A 414 4.17 9.41 -28.21
N SER A 415 3.94 10.38 -27.34
CA SER A 415 5.02 11.08 -26.65
C SER A 415 5.90 10.06 -25.94
N ASP A 416 7.22 10.24 -26.07
CA ASP A 416 8.24 9.44 -25.40
C ASP A 416 8.19 9.71 -23.88
N GLU A 417 7.15 9.19 -23.21
CA GLU A 417 7.25 8.85 -21.79
C GLU A 417 8.38 7.83 -21.67
N ALA A 418 9.54 8.33 -21.24
CA ALA A 418 10.74 7.53 -21.01
C ALA A 418 10.36 6.27 -20.21
N PRO A 419 10.82 5.08 -20.62
CA PRO A 419 10.34 3.82 -20.05
C PRO A 419 10.49 3.83 -18.53
N ASP A 420 9.39 3.53 -17.83
CA ASP A 420 9.31 3.57 -16.38
C ASP A 420 10.55 2.90 -15.75
N ASP A 421 11.26 3.61 -14.85
CA ASP A 421 12.48 3.11 -14.20
C ASP A 421 12.23 1.71 -13.62
N PRO A 422 12.91 0.65 -14.09
CA PRO A 422 12.63 -0.72 -13.66
C PRO A 422 12.67 -0.95 -12.15
N LEU A 423 13.44 -0.16 -11.40
CA LEU A 423 13.47 -0.23 -9.94
C LEU A 423 12.19 0.39 -9.34
N GLU A 424 11.76 1.56 -9.82
CA GLU A 424 10.50 2.18 -9.40
C GLU A 424 9.28 1.37 -9.86
N VAL A 425 9.34 0.72 -11.03
CA VAL A 425 8.34 -0.26 -11.50
C VAL A 425 8.22 -1.39 -10.48
N ALA A 426 9.31 -2.09 -10.19
CA ALA A 426 9.29 -3.26 -9.32
C ALA A 426 8.95 -2.91 -7.87
N ALA A 427 9.37 -1.73 -7.39
CA ALA A 427 9.03 -1.22 -6.05
C ALA A 427 7.57 -0.79 -5.95
N THR A 428 7.05 -0.05 -6.93
CA THR A 428 5.65 0.41 -6.94
C THR A 428 4.69 -0.77 -7.12
N TYR A 429 5.05 -1.75 -7.96
CA TYR A 429 4.32 -3.01 -8.09
C TYR A 429 4.31 -3.80 -6.77
N ARG A 430 5.47 -3.94 -6.10
CA ARG A 430 5.55 -4.64 -4.80
C ARG A 430 4.82 -3.92 -3.67
N ALA A 431 4.65 -2.60 -3.76
CA ALA A 431 3.92 -1.79 -2.78
C ALA A 431 2.40 -1.76 -3.02
N LEU A 432 1.95 -1.63 -4.27
CA LEU A 432 0.53 -1.42 -4.62
C LEU A 432 -0.21 -2.68 -5.08
N VAL A 433 0.52 -3.67 -5.62
CA VAL A 433 -0.05 -4.90 -6.16
C VAL A 433 0.21 -6.06 -5.23
N VAL A 434 1.45 -6.22 -4.73
CA VAL A 434 1.87 -7.40 -3.94
C VAL A 434 2.38 -7.11 -2.50
N PRO A 435 1.82 -6.12 -1.74
CA PRO A 435 2.37 -5.70 -0.45
C PRO A 435 2.48 -6.85 0.58
N GLY A 436 1.49 -7.74 0.61
CA GLY A 436 1.40 -8.89 1.51
C GLY A 436 1.99 -10.20 0.98
N LEU A 437 2.89 -10.19 -0.02
CA LEU A 437 3.53 -11.43 -0.49
C LEU A 437 4.20 -12.17 0.68
N ASP A 438 3.74 -13.40 0.96
CA ASP A 438 4.27 -14.25 2.01
C ASP A 438 5.70 -14.70 1.68
N THR A 439 6.67 -14.01 2.29
CA THR A 439 8.09 -14.24 2.07
C THR A 439 8.62 -15.52 2.72
N THR A 440 7.83 -16.23 3.53
CA THR A 440 8.23 -17.58 4.02
C THR A 440 8.24 -18.62 2.89
N THR A 441 7.50 -18.36 1.82
CA THR A 441 7.48 -19.16 0.58
C THR A 441 8.44 -18.64 -0.49
N LEU A 442 9.31 -17.67 -0.15
CA LEU A 442 10.46 -17.28 -0.98
C LEU A 442 11.74 -17.89 -0.42
N GLU A 443 12.68 -18.21 -1.31
CA GLU A 443 14.07 -18.47 -0.94
C GLU A 443 14.70 -17.23 -0.28
N ASP A 444 15.73 -17.42 0.56
CA ASP A 444 16.26 -16.33 1.41
C ASP A 444 16.92 -15.20 0.59
N ASP A 445 17.50 -15.52 -0.57
CA ASP A 445 18.06 -14.56 -1.52
C ASP A 445 16.98 -13.81 -2.32
N GLN A 446 15.93 -14.50 -2.78
CA GLN A 446 14.73 -13.88 -3.34
C GLN A 446 14.09 -12.89 -2.34
N ARG A 447 14.07 -13.25 -1.04
CA ARG A 447 13.57 -12.39 0.05
C ARG A 447 14.45 -11.16 0.28
N ASP A 448 15.77 -11.31 0.18
CA ASP A 448 16.73 -10.20 0.26
C ASP A 448 16.56 -9.22 -0.93
N LEU A 449 16.47 -9.73 -2.16
CA LEU A 449 16.20 -8.94 -3.36
C LEU A 449 14.85 -8.20 -3.27
N ALA A 450 13.79 -8.91 -2.85
CA ALA A 450 12.46 -8.37 -2.64
C ALA A 450 12.46 -7.11 -1.75
N GLU A 451 13.17 -7.17 -0.61
CA GLU A 451 13.20 -6.06 0.34
C GLU A 451 14.15 -4.93 -0.09
N LEU A 452 15.17 -5.21 -0.92
CA LEU A 452 16.04 -4.18 -1.51
C LEU A 452 15.34 -3.41 -2.63
N VAL A 453 14.54 -4.09 -3.46
CA VAL A 453 13.61 -3.46 -4.43
C VAL A 453 12.61 -2.56 -3.70
N GLN A 454 11.93 -3.07 -2.66
CA GLN A 454 10.95 -2.29 -1.88
C GLN A 454 11.57 -1.04 -1.22
N ARG A 455 12.86 -1.10 -0.86
CA ARG A 455 13.62 0.04 -0.30
C ARG A 455 14.22 0.99 -1.34
N ARG A 456 14.15 0.66 -2.64
CA ARG A 456 14.79 1.41 -3.74
C ARG A 456 16.31 1.53 -3.59
N ASP A 457 16.95 0.59 -2.89
CA ASP A 457 18.40 0.61 -2.66
C ASP A 457 19.14 -0.02 -3.84
N ALA A 458 19.22 0.72 -4.95
CA ALA A 458 19.89 0.28 -6.18
C ALA A 458 21.33 -0.19 -5.93
N ALA A 459 22.07 0.52 -5.08
CA ALA A 459 23.46 0.20 -4.77
C ALA A 459 23.60 -1.17 -4.08
N ARG A 460 22.76 -1.48 -3.08
CA ARG A 460 22.75 -2.80 -2.45
C ARG A 460 22.09 -3.87 -3.31
N LEU A 461 21.08 -3.55 -4.11
CA LEU A 461 20.46 -4.49 -5.05
C LEU A 461 21.48 -4.99 -6.07
N ALA A 462 22.31 -4.08 -6.60
CA ALA A 462 23.40 -4.41 -7.52
C ALA A 462 24.48 -5.29 -6.89
N VAL A 463 24.76 -5.12 -5.59
CA VAL A 463 25.68 -6.00 -4.84
C VAL A 463 25.03 -7.35 -4.58
N ALA A 464 23.80 -7.39 -4.06
CA ALA A 464 23.07 -8.61 -3.74
C ALA A 464 22.93 -9.52 -4.96
N ALA A 465 22.52 -8.97 -6.11
CA ALA A 465 22.44 -9.72 -7.36
C ALA A 465 23.78 -10.26 -7.88
N ARG A 466 24.91 -9.63 -7.51
CA ARG A 466 26.25 -10.14 -7.85
C ARG A 466 26.72 -11.24 -6.89
N LEU A 467 26.21 -11.28 -5.67
CA LEU A 467 26.48 -12.30 -4.66
C LEU A 467 25.53 -13.51 -4.75
N HIS A 468 24.31 -13.30 -5.26
CA HIS A 468 23.25 -14.29 -5.44
C HIS A 468 23.77 -15.60 -6.08
N GLY A 469 23.40 -16.74 -5.50
CA GLY A 469 23.84 -18.06 -5.97
C GLY A 469 25.33 -18.37 -5.85
N ARG A 470 26.16 -17.51 -5.22
CA ARG A 470 27.56 -17.82 -4.90
C ARG A 470 27.70 -18.38 -3.48
N PRO A 471 28.70 -19.24 -3.20
CA PRO A 471 29.06 -19.59 -1.83
C PRO A 471 29.81 -18.45 -1.14
N ALA A 472 29.88 -18.49 0.20
CA ALA A 472 30.84 -17.71 0.95
C ALA A 472 32.28 -18.07 0.54
N ALA A 473 33.17 -17.08 0.47
CA ALA A 473 34.50 -17.23 -0.11
C ALA A 473 35.55 -16.38 0.65
N ALA A 474 36.81 -16.83 0.65
CA ALA A 474 37.92 -16.09 1.23
C ALA A 474 39.19 -16.18 0.37
N GLU A 475 39.95 -15.08 0.25
CA GLU A 475 41.20 -14.99 -0.53
C GLU A 475 42.36 -14.56 0.38
N LEU A 476 43.52 -15.24 0.28
CA LEU A 476 44.76 -14.72 0.84
C LEU A 476 45.26 -13.54 -0.01
N ARG A 477 45.40 -12.36 0.60
CA ARG A 477 45.92 -11.14 -0.06
C ARG A 477 47.42 -10.96 0.14
N ALA A 478 47.92 -11.27 1.34
CA ALA A 478 49.34 -11.27 1.66
C ALA A 478 49.66 -12.15 2.88
N GLN A 479 50.86 -12.73 2.90
CA GLN A 479 51.49 -13.28 4.10
C GLN A 479 52.69 -12.39 4.44
N ARG A 480 52.85 -12.03 5.72
CA ARG A 480 54.00 -11.26 6.24
C ARG A 480 54.56 -11.94 7.49
N PRO A 481 55.88 -12.11 7.64
CA PRO A 481 56.46 -12.48 8.94
C PRO A 481 56.24 -11.34 9.94
N ALA A 482 56.10 -11.68 11.22
CA ALA A 482 55.92 -10.72 12.30
C ALA A 482 56.57 -11.24 13.60
N ALA A 483 56.74 -10.35 14.59
CA ALA A 483 57.23 -10.73 15.91
C ALA A 483 56.28 -11.78 16.55
N GLY A 484 56.75 -13.02 16.67
CA GLY A 484 55.99 -14.14 17.24
C GLY A 484 55.06 -14.90 16.29
N GLY A 485 55.08 -14.65 14.97
CA GLY A 485 54.19 -15.37 14.04
C GLY A 485 54.17 -14.85 12.60
N TRP A 486 53.05 -15.05 11.92
CA TRP A 486 52.77 -14.52 10.58
C TRP A 486 51.48 -13.72 10.60
N VAL A 487 51.48 -12.53 9.99
CA VAL A 487 50.24 -11.82 9.67
C VAL A 487 49.75 -12.29 8.31
N LEU A 488 48.55 -12.88 8.29
CA LEU A 488 47.81 -13.19 7.08
C LEU A 488 46.80 -12.07 6.83
N SER A 489 46.98 -11.35 5.73
CA SER A 489 45.96 -10.44 5.19
C SER A 489 45.02 -11.25 4.31
N LEU A 490 43.73 -11.29 4.65
CA LEU A 490 42.72 -11.99 3.86
C LEU A 490 41.51 -11.11 3.58
N THR A 491 40.90 -11.33 2.42
CA THR A 491 39.57 -10.82 2.06
C THR A 491 38.55 -11.93 2.31
N VAL A 492 37.43 -11.59 2.93
CA VAL A 492 36.29 -12.48 3.21
C VAL A 492 35.04 -11.91 2.56
N GLN A 493 34.22 -12.76 1.95
CA GLN A 493 32.95 -12.38 1.33
C GLN A 493 31.87 -13.40 1.65
N VAL A 494 30.70 -12.94 2.10
CA VAL A 494 29.50 -13.76 2.34
C VAL A 494 28.43 -13.48 1.28
N PRO A 495 27.50 -14.41 1.00
CA PRO A 495 26.56 -14.27 -0.12
C PRO A 495 25.39 -13.31 0.12
N HIS A 496 25.16 -12.90 1.38
CA HIS A 496 24.05 -12.00 1.73
C HIS A 496 24.54 -10.59 2.08
N VAL A 497 23.76 -9.57 1.69
CA VAL A 497 24.04 -8.15 2.02
C VAL A 497 23.46 -7.76 3.39
N ARG A 498 22.70 -8.68 4.00
CA ARG A 498 22.07 -8.57 5.32
C ARG A 498 22.56 -9.73 6.20
N GLY A 499 22.58 -9.52 7.52
CA GLY A 499 23.08 -10.52 8.46
C GLY A 499 24.54 -10.91 8.18
N GLY A 500 25.44 -9.91 8.15
CA GLY A 500 26.83 -10.08 7.71
C GLY A 500 27.70 -10.94 8.65
N ILE A 501 29.01 -10.77 8.54
CA ILE A 501 29.99 -11.60 9.25
C ILE A 501 29.90 -11.35 10.76
N ASP A 502 29.29 -12.27 11.48
CA ASP A 502 28.98 -12.10 12.90
C ASP A 502 30.12 -12.65 13.77
N GLU A 503 30.68 -13.82 13.43
CA GLU A 503 31.94 -14.33 13.99
C GLU A 503 32.91 -14.81 12.89
N LEU A 504 34.20 -14.72 13.17
CA LEU A 504 35.28 -15.03 12.23
C LEU A 504 36.48 -15.65 12.97
N ALA A 505 37.01 -16.77 12.45
CA ALA A 505 38.25 -17.37 12.94
C ALA A 505 39.01 -18.05 11.79
N LEU A 506 40.34 -18.09 11.87
CA LEU A 506 41.13 -18.99 11.03
C LEU A 506 41.18 -20.37 11.66
N VAL A 507 41.00 -21.40 10.85
CA VAL A 507 41.18 -22.81 11.20
C VAL A 507 42.37 -23.31 10.40
N LEU A 508 43.43 -23.72 11.07
CA LEU A 508 44.62 -24.28 10.45
C LEU A 508 44.67 -25.78 10.77
N ARG A 509 44.82 -26.61 9.72
CA ARG A 509 44.83 -28.08 9.78
C ARG A 509 46.19 -28.58 9.29
N ALA A 510 46.91 -29.35 10.10
CA ALA A 510 48.22 -29.86 9.71
C ALA A 510 48.10 -30.90 8.58
N GLN A 511 48.98 -30.84 7.58
CA GLN A 511 49.05 -31.88 6.55
C GLN A 511 49.74 -33.13 7.12
N GLY A 512 48.99 -34.21 7.27
CA GLY A 512 49.49 -35.52 7.69
C GLY A 512 49.32 -35.86 9.18
N SER A 513 48.65 -35.02 9.97
CA SER A 513 48.18 -35.36 11.33
C SER A 513 46.84 -34.68 11.64
N ASP A 514 46.19 -35.08 12.74
CA ASP A 514 44.91 -34.49 13.17
C ASP A 514 45.06 -33.11 13.86
N ALA A 515 46.28 -32.57 13.95
CA ALA A 515 46.57 -31.32 14.65
C ALA A 515 45.81 -30.13 14.03
N ARG A 516 45.01 -29.45 14.87
CA ARG A 516 44.13 -28.35 14.47
C ARG A 516 44.26 -27.15 15.39
N VAL A 517 44.62 -26.01 14.82
CA VAL A 517 44.74 -24.72 15.54
C VAL A 517 43.61 -23.79 15.10
N VAL A 518 42.99 -23.08 16.05
CA VAL A 518 41.97 -22.06 15.78
C VAL A 518 42.47 -20.71 16.27
N VAL A 519 42.54 -19.73 15.39
CA VAL A 519 42.94 -18.35 15.68
C VAL A 519 41.69 -17.46 15.56
N PRO A 520 41.08 -17.01 16.68
CA PRO A 520 39.91 -16.15 16.62
C PRO A 520 40.28 -14.76 16.09
N VAL A 521 39.47 -14.20 15.19
CA VAL A 521 39.62 -12.81 14.75
C VAL A 521 38.82 -11.92 15.71
N PRO A 522 39.38 -10.81 16.23
CA PRO A 522 38.65 -9.91 17.13
C PRO A 522 37.34 -9.40 16.52
N ARG A 523 36.22 -9.63 17.20
CA ARG A 523 34.87 -9.26 16.73
C ARG A 523 34.70 -7.73 16.80
N SER A 524 34.48 -7.12 15.64
CA SER A 524 34.14 -5.69 15.53
C SER A 524 32.62 -5.53 15.35
N PRO A 525 31.96 -4.54 16.00
CA PRO A 525 30.55 -4.24 15.77
C PRO A 525 30.19 -3.84 14.32
N PHE A 526 31.20 -3.61 13.48
CA PHE A 526 31.03 -3.31 12.05
C PHE A 526 30.97 -4.57 11.16
N HIS A 527 31.57 -5.70 11.56
CA HIS A 527 31.62 -6.91 10.72
C HIS A 527 30.22 -7.45 10.38
N ALA A 528 29.30 -7.46 11.35
CA ALA A 528 27.90 -7.88 11.15
C ALA A 528 27.10 -6.98 10.18
N ARG A 529 27.68 -5.84 9.77
CA ARG A 529 27.12 -4.90 8.77
C ARG A 529 27.87 -4.98 7.42
N GLN A 530 28.83 -5.89 7.30
CA GLN A 530 29.70 -6.04 6.13
C GLN A 530 29.47 -7.41 5.49
N TRP A 531 29.21 -7.39 4.18
CA TRP A 531 29.16 -8.57 3.30
C TRP A 531 30.55 -8.90 2.71
N HIS A 532 31.48 -7.95 2.82
CA HIS A 532 32.87 -8.02 2.35
C HIS A 532 33.79 -7.36 3.40
N LEU A 533 34.86 -8.04 3.76
CA LEU A 533 35.73 -7.68 4.88
C LEU A 533 37.20 -8.04 4.58
N ASP A 534 38.07 -7.04 4.57
CA ASP A 534 39.52 -7.23 4.62
C ASP A 534 39.99 -7.23 6.08
N VAL A 535 40.75 -8.25 6.50
CA VAL A 535 41.36 -8.34 7.84
C VAL A 535 42.80 -8.83 7.81
N ASP A 536 43.61 -8.27 8.71
CA ASP A 536 44.92 -8.77 9.10
C ASP A 536 44.78 -9.67 10.34
N VAL A 537 45.18 -10.93 10.25
CA VAL A 537 45.14 -11.90 11.35
C VAL A 537 46.54 -12.40 11.66
N LEU A 538 46.99 -12.20 12.91
CA LEU A 538 48.24 -12.77 13.41
C LEU A 538 48.03 -14.24 13.78
N VAL A 539 48.64 -15.15 13.02
CA VAL A 539 48.78 -16.57 13.37
C VAL A 539 50.02 -16.73 14.25
N PRO A 540 49.88 -17.05 15.55
CA PRO A 540 51.01 -17.12 16.47
C PRO A 540 51.81 -18.41 16.30
N ARG A 541 53.13 -18.28 16.15
CA ARG A 541 54.06 -19.38 15.90
C ARG A 541 54.02 -20.46 16.99
N HIS A 542 53.97 -20.04 18.26
CA HIS A 542 53.90 -20.95 19.40
C HIS A 542 52.66 -21.86 19.40
N ALA A 543 51.53 -21.45 18.78
CA ALA A 543 50.34 -22.28 18.72
C ALA A 543 50.49 -23.42 17.70
N LEU A 544 51.14 -23.15 16.56
CA LEU A 544 51.46 -24.16 15.55
C LEU A 544 52.52 -25.13 16.08
N GLU A 545 53.57 -24.62 16.73
CA GLU A 545 54.64 -25.43 17.33
C GLU A 545 54.11 -26.35 18.45
N SER A 546 53.26 -25.84 19.35
CA SER A 546 52.62 -26.66 20.39
C SER A 546 51.77 -27.79 19.80
N ALA A 547 50.91 -27.49 18.82
CA ALA A 547 50.05 -28.49 18.20
C ALA A 547 50.85 -29.55 17.39
N ALA A 548 51.83 -29.11 16.60
CA ALA A 548 52.75 -30.01 15.88
C ALA A 548 53.46 -30.97 16.83
N SER A 549 53.93 -30.48 17.99
CA SER A 549 54.65 -31.30 18.98
C SER A 549 53.79 -32.36 19.68
N THR A 550 52.45 -32.26 19.60
CA THR A 550 51.53 -33.18 20.28
C THR A 550 51.15 -34.37 19.39
N ASP A 551 50.82 -34.12 18.11
CA ASP A 551 50.36 -35.16 17.18
C ASP A 551 51.40 -35.54 16.10
N GLY A 552 52.65 -35.06 16.22
CA GLY A 552 53.72 -35.32 15.25
C GLY A 552 53.51 -34.63 13.89
N GLY A 553 52.80 -33.50 13.88
CA GLY A 553 52.42 -32.76 12.67
C GLY A 553 53.60 -32.02 11.99
N GLY A 554 53.52 -31.86 10.67
CA GLY A 554 54.58 -31.26 9.86
C GLY A 554 54.44 -29.77 9.54
N ASP A 555 55.44 -29.26 8.81
CA ASP A 555 55.68 -27.84 8.45
C ASP A 555 54.62 -27.18 7.53
N ARG A 556 53.46 -27.81 7.32
CA ARG A 556 52.45 -27.43 6.31
C ARG A 556 51.05 -27.46 6.90
N TRP A 557 50.34 -26.33 6.79
CA TRP A 557 49.05 -26.11 7.43
C TRP A 557 48.02 -25.58 6.42
N ASP A 558 47.00 -26.35 6.09
CA ASP A 558 45.93 -25.88 5.23
C ASP A 558 45.01 -24.93 6.01
N VAL A 559 44.80 -23.73 5.46
CA VAL A 559 44.06 -22.65 6.12
C VAL A 559 42.63 -22.60 5.61
N HIS A 560 41.68 -22.57 6.54
CA HIS A 560 40.27 -22.32 6.29
C HIS A 560 39.81 -21.13 7.15
N VAL A 561 38.71 -20.51 6.75
CA VAL A 561 38.04 -19.41 7.43
C VAL A 561 36.72 -19.94 7.96
N LEU A 562 36.61 -20.01 9.29
CA LEU A 562 35.36 -20.31 9.96
C LEU A 562 34.54 -19.02 10.08
N LEU A 563 33.31 -19.08 9.58
CA LEU A 563 32.33 -17.99 9.59
C LEU A 563 31.14 -18.38 10.46
N VAL A 564 30.57 -17.40 11.14
CA VAL A 564 29.18 -17.41 11.60
C VAL A 564 28.49 -16.19 10.99
N GLU A 565 27.41 -16.43 10.26
CA GLU A 565 26.60 -15.41 9.59
C GLU A 565 25.43 -15.00 10.49
N GLY A 566 24.80 -13.85 10.24
CA GLY A 566 23.82 -13.22 11.15
C GLY A 566 22.51 -13.99 11.41
N LEU A 567 22.33 -15.17 10.84
CA LEU A 567 21.23 -16.11 11.13
C LEU A 567 21.68 -17.34 11.95
N GLY A 568 22.95 -17.39 12.37
CA GLY A 568 23.55 -18.53 13.07
C GLY A 568 24.12 -19.61 12.15
N THR A 569 23.97 -19.46 10.83
CA THR A 569 24.61 -20.32 9.82
C THR A 569 26.13 -20.32 10.02
N ARG A 570 26.74 -21.51 10.07
CA ARG A 570 28.16 -21.69 10.33
C ARG A 570 28.84 -22.47 9.21
N SER A 571 29.76 -21.81 8.51
CA SER A 571 30.49 -22.36 7.36
C SER A 571 32.01 -22.39 7.64
N GLU A 572 32.71 -23.42 7.16
CA GLU A 572 34.19 -23.48 7.19
C GLU A 572 34.68 -23.44 5.74
N VAL A 573 35.09 -22.25 5.29
CA VAL A 573 35.41 -21.92 3.89
C VAL A 573 36.93 -22.06 3.66
N PRO A 574 37.42 -22.81 2.66
CA PRO A 574 38.85 -22.89 2.39
C PRO A 574 39.41 -21.51 1.99
N LEU A 575 40.55 -21.10 2.58
CA LEU A 575 41.20 -19.84 2.21
C LEU A 575 41.87 -20.00 0.85
N ALA A 576 41.33 -19.39 -0.20
CA ALA A 576 41.81 -19.60 -1.56
C ALA A 576 43.09 -18.79 -1.85
N PRO A 577 44.00 -19.27 -2.72
CA PRO A 577 45.22 -18.55 -3.08
C PRO A 577 44.96 -17.18 -3.73
N ARG A 578 45.91 -16.25 -3.59
CA ARG A 578 45.81 -14.88 -4.12
C ARG A 578 45.40 -14.86 -5.60
N GLY A 579 44.40 -14.05 -5.92
CA GLY A 579 43.86 -13.87 -7.28
C GLY A 579 42.88 -14.94 -7.76
N THR A 580 42.64 -16.03 -7.00
CA THR A 580 41.67 -17.07 -7.40
C THR A 580 40.22 -16.67 -7.20
N LEU A 581 39.91 -15.74 -6.28
CA LEU A 581 38.55 -15.24 -6.03
C LEU A 581 38.06 -14.26 -7.12
N GLY A 582 38.91 -13.95 -8.12
CA GLY A 582 38.44 -13.54 -9.44
C GLY A 582 37.63 -12.25 -9.51
N LEU A 583 38.14 -11.14 -8.96
CA LEU A 583 37.64 -9.77 -9.25
C LEU A 583 37.98 -9.32 -10.69
N VAL A 584 37.68 -10.18 -11.68
CA VAL A 584 37.78 -9.87 -13.11
C VAL A 584 36.41 -9.37 -13.56
N MET A 585 36.35 -8.17 -14.14
CA MET A 585 35.10 -7.57 -14.63
C MET A 585 34.69 -8.12 -16.02
N SER A 586 34.67 -9.44 -16.17
CA SER A 586 34.17 -10.15 -17.34
C SER A 586 33.15 -11.21 -16.90
N GLY A 587 31.96 -11.19 -17.49
CA GLY A 587 30.85 -12.09 -17.12
C GLY A 587 30.94 -13.49 -17.71
N ALA A 588 29.75 -14.09 -17.86
CA ALA A 588 29.49 -15.52 -18.07
C ALA A 588 29.67 -16.39 -16.81
N GLY A 589 28.66 -17.19 -16.51
CA GLY A 589 28.69 -18.15 -15.41
C GLY A 589 29.36 -19.45 -15.83
N GLY A 590 30.33 -19.89 -15.04
CA GLY A 590 30.83 -21.26 -15.03
C GLY A 590 30.97 -21.68 -13.57
N GLU A 591 30.56 -22.90 -13.24
CA GLU A 591 30.71 -23.44 -11.89
C GLU A 591 32.20 -23.63 -11.60
N ALA A 592 32.76 -22.77 -10.75
CA ALA A 592 34.18 -22.81 -10.41
C ALA A 592 34.50 -24.10 -9.63
N PRO A 593 35.60 -24.82 -9.94
CA PRO A 593 35.97 -26.01 -9.17
C PRO A 593 36.19 -25.64 -7.70
N PRO A 594 35.81 -26.51 -6.74
CA PRO A 594 35.85 -26.20 -5.32
C PRO A 594 37.26 -25.76 -4.91
N PRO A 595 37.43 -24.54 -4.36
CA PRO A 595 38.75 -23.95 -4.16
C PRO A 595 39.60 -24.77 -3.20
N THR A 596 40.75 -25.24 -3.68
CA THR A 596 41.73 -25.92 -2.84
C THR A 596 42.28 -24.94 -1.81
N ALA A 597 42.27 -25.33 -0.54
CA ALA A 597 42.78 -24.49 0.55
C ALA A 597 44.26 -24.13 0.32
N TRP A 598 44.61 -22.88 0.60
CA TRP A 598 45.99 -22.43 0.61
C TRP A 598 46.72 -22.98 1.84
N THR A 599 47.87 -23.60 1.59
CA THR A 599 48.76 -24.13 2.63
C THR A 599 49.71 -23.04 3.13
N LEU A 600 49.62 -22.69 4.41
CA LEU A 600 50.65 -21.98 5.15
C LEU A 600 51.87 -22.90 5.33
N HIS A 601 53.02 -22.49 4.80
CA HIS A 601 54.30 -23.13 5.05
C HIS A 601 54.98 -22.48 6.26
N VAL A 602 55.37 -23.30 7.24
CA VAL A 602 56.10 -22.91 8.45
C VAL A 602 57.52 -23.43 8.32
N ASP A 603 58.46 -22.60 7.87
CA ASP A 603 59.88 -22.93 7.90
C ASP A 603 60.38 -22.88 9.37
N PRO A 604 60.78 -24.00 9.98
CA PRO A 604 61.24 -24.01 11.37
C PRO A 604 62.55 -23.23 11.54
N THR A 605 63.37 -23.12 10.49
CA THR A 605 64.68 -22.44 10.49
C THR A 605 64.60 -20.94 10.20
N ALA A 606 63.44 -20.45 9.72
CA ALA A 606 63.24 -19.03 9.45
C ALA A 606 63.21 -18.21 10.76
N VAL A 607 64.27 -17.44 11.00
CA VAL A 607 64.34 -16.40 12.03
C VAL A 607 63.72 -15.12 11.47
N PRO A 608 62.76 -14.47 12.16
CA PRO A 608 62.24 -13.17 11.72
C PRO A 608 63.30 -12.06 11.89
N ALA A 609 63.22 -11.06 11.00
CA ALA A 609 63.97 -9.80 11.12
C ALA A 609 63.25 -8.79 12.03
#